data_AF-A0A940PNY7-F1
#
_entry.id   AF-A0A940PNY7-F1
#
_cell.length_a   1.000
_cell.length_b   1.000
_cell.length_c   1.000
_cell.angle_alpha   90.00
_cell.angle_beta   90.00
_cell.angle_gamma   90.00
#
_symmetry.space_group_name_H-M   'P 1'
#
loop_
_entity.id
_entity.type
_entity.pdbx_description
1 polymer ?
#
loop_
_entity_poly.entity_id
_entity_poly.type
_entity_poly.pdbx_seq_one_letter_code
_entity_poly.pdbx_strand_id
1 'polypeptide(L)'
;MKKISFTRFVKFSTVLMIPLLLSACITSKAEEAGMGWKHNMPMEPEAGEWKALELPEGNTFKVDTPPANDSDITKAELDELHQMASQRNEEDIKLINHWAGGIVSPNTHWLAVTEQMVKKYNLSPPAAARVHTVVSGAIYTASTAVYNEKYRYLRPRPTDLDPTLQLPEGFKVPPHPAYPSGHSATAKAASTVLSYMFPHEKDVFEKMAADASISRLKAGIHFKSDIVAGEQQGKAVAEAIIEKMKDDHAPLQFMEAGHGPAGH
;
A
#
# COMPACT_ATOMS: atom_id res chain seq x y z
N MET A 1 50.53 -11.65 78.52
CA MET A 1 51.12 -11.84 77.17
C MET A 1 50.02 -12.17 76.19
N LYS A 2 50.05 -11.53 75.01
CA LYS A 2 49.13 -11.59 73.85
C LYS A 2 47.69 -11.08 74.07
N LYS A 3 47.47 -9.81 73.71
CA LYS A 3 46.16 -9.20 73.38
C LYS A 3 45.62 -9.83 72.10
N ILE A 4 44.30 -10.01 71.98
CA ILE A 4 43.50 -9.74 70.77
C ILE A 4 42.04 -9.55 71.21
N SER A 5 41.47 -8.43 70.76
CA SER A 5 40.11 -7.94 70.97
C SER A 5 39.13 -8.58 69.97
N PHE A 6 37.91 -8.89 70.39
CA PHE A 6 36.79 -9.07 69.47
C PHE A 6 35.55 -8.32 69.98
N THR A 7 35.29 -7.20 69.30
CA THR A 7 34.18 -6.28 69.49
C THR A 7 32.93 -6.84 68.82
N ARG A 8 31.78 -6.81 69.51
CA ARG A 8 30.46 -7.17 68.98
C ARG A 8 30.04 -6.19 67.87
N PHE A 9 29.79 -6.70 66.67
CA PHE A 9 29.13 -5.97 65.59
C PHE A 9 27.61 -6.00 65.78
N VAL A 10 27.00 -4.83 65.97
CA VAL A 10 25.57 -4.61 65.81
C VAL A 10 25.31 -4.30 64.33
N LYS A 11 24.51 -5.12 63.65
CA LYS A 11 24.05 -4.85 62.28
C LYS A 11 22.94 -3.80 62.33
N PHE A 12 23.20 -2.59 61.87
CA PHE A 12 22.16 -1.64 61.46
C PHE A 12 21.77 -1.95 60.01
N SER A 13 20.48 -2.24 59.79
CA SER A 13 19.89 -2.44 58.46
C SER A 13 19.48 -1.08 57.91
N THR A 14 20.19 -0.57 56.91
CA THR A 14 19.86 0.68 56.24
C THR A 14 18.86 0.40 55.12
N VAL A 15 17.62 0.85 55.27
CA VAL A 15 16.63 0.89 54.20
C VAL A 15 16.93 2.11 53.33
N LEU A 16 17.35 1.87 52.09
CA LEU A 16 17.61 2.92 51.10
C LEU A 16 16.29 3.25 50.38
N MET A 17 15.70 4.40 50.68
CA MET A 17 14.59 4.96 49.89
C MET A 17 15.14 5.60 48.61
N ILE A 18 14.72 5.08 47.45
CA ILE A 18 15.00 5.67 46.13
C ILE A 18 13.86 6.64 45.80
N PRO A 19 14.12 7.92 45.54
CA PRO A 19 13.07 8.86 45.15
C PRO A 19 12.64 8.60 43.71
N LEU A 20 11.34 8.32 43.53
CA LEU A 20 10.69 8.15 42.24
C LEU A 20 10.58 9.53 41.56
N LEU A 21 11.51 9.83 40.64
CA LEU A 21 11.34 10.94 39.71
C LEU A 21 10.24 10.57 38.72
N LEU A 22 9.02 11.07 38.94
CA LEU A 22 7.98 11.08 37.92
C LEU A 22 8.44 11.99 36.78
N SER A 23 9.03 11.38 35.75
CA SER A 23 9.07 11.97 34.42
C SER A 23 7.63 12.09 33.95
N ALA A 24 7.09 13.31 33.99
CA ALA A 24 5.86 13.63 33.31
C ALA A 24 6.12 13.47 31.81
N CYS A 25 5.82 12.28 31.28
CA CYS A 25 5.61 12.09 29.85
C CYS A 25 4.44 12.99 29.47
N ILE A 26 4.76 14.17 28.96
CA ILE A 26 3.86 14.92 28.09
C ILE A 26 3.78 14.10 26.81
N THR A 27 2.95 13.05 26.80
CA THR A 27 2.42 12.54 25.55
C THR A 27 1.35 13.52 25.13
N SER A 28 1.76 14.62 24.50
CA SER A 28 0.86 15.28 23.59
C SER A 28 0.64 14.29 22.44
N LYS A 29 -0.45 13.52 22.52
CA LYS A 29 -1.18 13.16 21.31
C LYS A 29 -1.62 14.49 20.70
N ALA A 30 -0.71 15.15 20.00
CA ALA A 30 -1.13 15.90 18.84
C ALA A 30 -1.79 14.84 17.97
N GLU A 31 -3.12 14.86 17.86
CA GLU A 31 -3.73 14.48 16.60
C GLU A 31 -2.88 15.20 15.56
N GLU A 32 -2.06 14.46 14.81
CA GLU A 32 -1.32 15.05 13.69
C GLU A 32 -2.40 15.69 12.84
N ALA A 33 -2.47 17.02 12.88
CA ALA A 33 -3.26 17.77 11.93
C ALA A 33 -2.69 17.34 10.59
N GLY A 34 -3.41 16.45 9.88
CA GLY A 34 -2.94 15.93 8.62
C GLY A 34 -2.59 17.08 7.67
N MET A 35 -2.00 16.77 6.53
CA MET A 35 -1.39 17.74 5.61
C MET A 35 -2.36 18.71 4.92
N GLY A 36 -3.61 18.81 5.39
CA GLY A 36 -4.52 19.89 5.07
C GLY A 36 -5.49 19.59 3.94
N TRP A 37 -5.55 18.37 3.40
CA TRP A 37 -6.57 18.00 2.43
C TRP A 37 -7.97 18.13 3.06
N LYS A 38 -8.83 18.91 2.40
CA LYS A 38 -10.21 19.15 2.81
C LYS A 38 -11.09 19.14 1.57
N HIS A 39 -12.02 18.20 1.50
CA HIS A 39 -13.00 18.14 0.41
C HIS A 39 -14.37 17.73 0.96
N ASN A 40 -15.42 18.25 0.33
CA ASN A 40 -16.78 17.83 0.65
C ASN A 40 -17.01 16.40 0.18
N MET A 41 -17.71 15.59 0.99
CA MET A 41 -18.06 14.20 0.69
C MET A 41 -16.82 13.32 0.39
N PRO A 42 -15.90 13.13 1.37
CA PRO A 42 -14.77 12.24 1.19
C PRO A 42 -15.24 10.82 0.87
N MET A 43 -14.60 10.18 -0.12
CA MET A 43 -14.89 8.79 -0.49
C MET A 43 -14.38 7.85 0.59
N GLU A 44 -15.26 7.03 1.16
CA GLU A 44 -14.94 5.95 2.09
C GLU A 44 -13.97 6.30 3.24
N PRO A 45 -14.24 7.33 4.07
CA PRO A 45 -13.35 7.77 5.14
C PRO A 45 -13.04 6.69 6.18
N GLU A 46 -13.94 5.71 6.33
CA GLU A 46 -13.84 4.64 7.32
C GLU A 46 -13.28 3.33 6.73
N ALA A 47 -12.90 3.30 5.45
CA ALA A 47 -12.40 2.07 4.81
C ALA A 47 -11.11 1.52 5.43
N GLY A 48 -10.35 2.34 6.16
CA GLY A 48 -9.21 1.89 6.96
C GLY A 48 -9.57 0.96 8.12
N GLU A 49 -10.81 1.05 8.62
CA GLU A 49 -11.30 0.28 9.78
C GLU A 49 -12.07 -0.99 9.37
N TRP A 50 -12.25 -1.20 8.06
CA TRP A 50 -12.94 -2.38 7.56
C TRP A 50 -12.13 -3.65 7.85
N LYS A 51 -12.82 -4.66 8.40
CA LYS A 51 -12.19 -5.89 8.89
C LYS A 51 -11.74 -6.82 7.77
N ALA A 52 -10.50 -7.27 7.87
CA ALA A 52 -9.99 -8.32 7.02
C ALA A 52 -10.67 -9.66 7.35
N LEU A 53 -11.40 -10.20 6.37
CA LEU A 53 -12.08 -11.50 6.45
C LEU A 53 -11.06 -12.65 6.45
N GLU A 54 -10.42 -12.90 7.59
CA GLU A 54 -9.32 -13.87 7.81
C GLU A 54 -7.99 -13.56 7.11
N LEU A 55 -7.94 -12.44 6.39
CA LEU A 55 -6.72 -11.88 5.81
C LEU A 55 -5.98 -11.00 6.85
N PRO A 56 -4.71 -10.63 6.58
CA PRO A 56 -4.04 -9.60 7.38
C PRO A 56 -4.86 -8.30 7.44
N GLU A 57 -4.94 -7.68 8.61
CA GLU A 57 -5.67 -6.42 8.79
C GLU A 57 -4.96 -5.28 8.06
N GLY A 58 -5.67 -4.57 7.17
CA GLY A 58 -5.06 -3.55 6.31
C GLY A 58 -4.37 -2.42 7.08
N ASN A 59 -4.95 -2.00 8.19
CA ASN A 59 -4.39 -0.93 9.04
C ASN A 59 -3.04 -1.29 9.69
N THR A 60 -2.58 -2.54 9.61
CA THR A 60 -1.24 -2.95 10.06
C THR A 60 -0.13 -2.63 9.06
N PHE A 61 -0.47 -2.40 7.78
CA PHE A 61 0.49 -2.06 6.74
C PHE A 61 0.68 -0.54 6.67
N LYS A 62 1.74 -0.05 7.32
CA LYS A 62 2.08 1.37 7.36
C LYS A 62 3.01 1.77 6.21
N VAL A 63 2.98 3.05 5.87
CA VAL A 63 3.99 3.69 5.01
C VAL A 63 4.65 4.83 5.77
N ASP A 64 5.84 5.21 5.32
CA ASP A 64 6.57 6.36 5.85
C ASP A 64 5.75 7.65 5.73
N THR A 65 6.14 8.68 6.47
CA THR A 65 5.50 9.99 6.34
C THR A 65 5.75 10.56 4.94
N PRO A 66 4.72 11.09 4.25
CA PRO A 66 4.90 11.74 2.96
C PRO A 66 5.79 12.99 3.06
N PRO A 67 6.48 13.39 1.96
CA PRO A 67 7.13 14.70 1.88
C PRO A 67 6.17 15.85 2.23
N ALA A 68 6.64 16.82 3.03
CA ALA A 68 5.86 17.99 3.41
C ALA A 68 5.43 18.81 2.16
N ASN A 69 4.27 19.47 2.24
CA ASN A 69 3.69 20.20 1.10
C ASN A 69 4.63 21.28 0.52
N ASP A 70 5.42 21.94 1.36
CA ASP A 70 6.35 23.01 1.01
C ASP A 70 7.81 22.55 0.84
N SER A 71 8.06 21.24 0.95
CA SER A 71 9.39 20.67 0.79
C SER A 71 9.91 20.76 -0.64
N ASP A 72 11.23 20.75 -0.82
CA ASP A 72 11.85 20.75 -2.14
C ASP A 72 11.56 19.48 -2.94
N ILE A 73 11.28 18.36 -2.25
CA ILE A 73 10.80 17.13 -2.89
C ILE A 73 9.44 17.37 -3.55
N THR A 74 8.46 17.91 -2.81
CA THR A 74 7.11 18.18 -3.35
C THR A 74 7.17 19.19 -4.51
N LYS A 75 8.03 20.22 -4.42
CA LYS A 75 8.23 21.17 -5.53
C LYS A 75 8.78 20.48 -6.79
N ALA A 76 9.82 19.65 -6.63
CA ALA A 76 10.39 18.91 -7.76
C ALA A 76 9.37 17.93 -8.39
N GLU A 77 8.53 17.29 -7.57
CA GLU A 77 7.45 16.43 -8.07
C GLU A 77 6.38 17.23 -8.83
N LEU A 78 6.05 18.45 -8.40
CA LEU A 78 5.14 19.34 -9.15
C LEU A 78 5.75 19.76 -10.50
N ASP A 79 7.03 20.09 -10.54
CA ASP A 79 7.74 20.42 -11.79
C ASP A 79 7.72 19.24 -12.77
N GLU A 80 7.96 18.01 -12.28
CA GLU A 80 7.83 16.78 -13.07
C GLU A 80 6.41 16.61 -13.63
N LEU A 81 5.39 16.87 -12.82
CA LEU A 81 3.99 16.79 -13.24
C LEU A 81 3.65 17.82 -14.33
N HIS A 82 4.14 19.06 -14.21
CA HIS A 82 3.98 20.08 -15.25
C HIS A 82 4.66 19.67 -16.56
N GLN A 83 5.88 19.14 -16.48
CA GLN A 83 6.59 18.62 -17.65
C GLN A 83 5.76 17.52 -18.32
N MET A 84 5.29 16.53 -17.56
CA MET A 84 4.46 15.44 -18.10
C MET A 84 3.14 15.95 -18.68
N ALA A 85 2.50 16.93 -18.04
CA ALA A 85 1.27 17.53 -18.53
C ALA A 85 1.49 18.26 -19.88
N SER A 86 2.61 18.97 -20.02
CA SER A 86 2.95 19.70 -21.26
C SER A 86 3.31 18.79 -22.44
N GLN A 87 3.78 17.57 -22.16
CA GLN A 87 4.22 16.59 -23.15
C GLN A 87 3.20 15.47 -23.39
N ARG A 88 2.02 15.56 -22.77
CA ARG A 88 0.98 14.53 -22.81
C ARG A 88 0.51 14.28 -24.25
N ASN A 89 0.59 13.03 -24.70
CA ASN A 89 0.18 12.62 -26.04
C ASN A 89 -1.00 11.64 -26.02
N GLU A 90 -1.47 11.22 -27.21
CA GLU A 90 -2.61 10.31 -27.34
C GLU A 90 -2.42 8.96 -26.65
N GLU A 91 -1.20 8.41 -26.64
CA GLU A 91 -0.91 7.14 -25.95
C GLU A 91 -0.99 7.31 -24.43
N ASP A 92 -0.56 8.46 -23.91
CA ASP A 92 -0.75 8.80 -22.50
C ASP A 92 -2.24 8.88 -22.16
N ILE A 93 -3.05 9.51 -23.01
CA ILE A 93 -4.51 9.61 -22.81
C ILE A 93 -5.16 8.23 -22.81
N LYS A 94 -4.79 7.35 -23.74
CA LYS A 94 -5.29 5.96 -23.79
C LYS A 94 -4.92 5.22 -22.51
N LEU A 95 -3.67 5.32 -22.06
CA LEU A 95 -3.21 4.67 -20.84
C LEU A 95 -3.90 5.21 -19.59
N ILE A 96 -4.03 6.54 -19.49
CA ILE A 96 -4.76 7.21 -18.41
C ILE A 96 -6.20 6.70 -18.36
N ASN A 97 -6.91 6.71 -19.48
CA ASN A 97 -8.31 6.30 -19.57
C ASN A 97 -8.50 4.81 -19.28
N HIS A 98 -7.59 3.95 -19.75
CA HIS A 98 -7.60 2.53 -19.43
C HIS A 98 -7.60 2.30 -17.92
N TRP A 99 -6.79 3.06 -17.17
CA TRP A 99 -6.66 2.92 -15.72
C TRP A 99 -7.50 3.93 -14.91
N ALA A 100 -8.25 4.85 -15.53
CA ALA A 100 -9.00 5.92 -14.85
C ALA A 100 -10.18 5.39 -14.02
N GLY A 101 -10.69 4.21 -14.38
CA GLY A 101 -11.85 3.62 -13.73
C GLY A 101 -13.15 4.33 -14.09
N GLY A 102 -13.51 4.37 -15.38
CA GLY A 102 -14.74 5.00 -15.90
C GLY A 102 -16.03 4.40 -15.34
N ILE A 103 -16.74 3.58 -16.13
CA ILE A 103 -17.96 2.87 -15.64
C ILE A 103 -17.60 1.73 -14.67
N VAL A 104 -16.37 1.21 -14.77
CA VAL A 104 -15.87 0.07 -13.98
C VAL A 104 -14.67 0.49 -13.12
N SER A 105 -14.58 -0.08 -11.92
CA SER A 105 -13.46 0.14 -10.99
C SER A 105 -12.13 -0.26 -11.64
N PRO A 106 -11.01 0.48 -11.43
CA PRO A 106 -9.69 0.09 -11.95
C PRO A 106 -9.27 -1.32 -11.50
N ASN A 107 -9.81 -1.81 -10.38
CA ASN A 107 -9.52 -3.15 -9.88
C ASN A 107 -10.15 -4.26 -10.75
N THR A 108 -11.12 -3.97 -11.62
CA THR A 108 -11.71 -4.99 -12.51
C THR A 108 -10.73 -5.51 -13.54
N HIS A 109 -9.70 -4.75 -13.92
CA HIS A 109 -8.64 -5.22 -14.81
C HIS A 109 -7.86 -6.39 -14.20
N TRP A 110 -7.61 -6.34 -12.88
CA TRP A 110 -6.95 -7.42 -12.14
C TRP A 110 -7.82 -8.68 -12.03
N LEU A 111 -9.13 -8.51 -11.86
CA LEU A 111 -10.07 -9.65 -11.86
C LEU A 111 -10.22 -10.26 -13.27
N ALA A 112 -10.22 -9.42 -14.32
CA ALA A 112 -10.27 -9.88 -15.69
C ALA A 112 -9.02 -10.67 -16.08
N VAL A 113 -7.82 -10.22 -15.72
CA VAL A 113 -6.59 -10.99 -15.98
C VAL A 113 -6.55 -12.27 -15.15
N THR A 114 -7.07 -12.25 -13.91
CA THR A 114 -7.21 -13.45 -13.08
C THR A 114 -8.06 -14.51 -13.79
N GLU A 115 -9.19 -14.10 -14.36
CA GLU A 115 -10.07 -15.00 -15.13
C GLU A 115 -9.39 -15.51 -16.41
N GLN A 116 -8.57 -14.69 -17.07
CA GLN A 116 -7.76 -15.15 -18.20
C GLN A 116 -6.76 -16.22 -17.78
N MET A 117 -6.11 -16.09 -16.62
CA MET A 117 -5.17 -17.09 -16.10
C MET A 117 -5.87 -18.39 -15.73
N VAL A 118 -7.03 -18.32 -15.07
CA VAL A 118 -7.86 -19.49 -14.77
C VAL A 118 -8.15 -20.29 -16.04
N LYS A 119 -8.51 -19.61 -17.14
CA LYS A 119 -8.77 -20.24 -18.44
C LYS A 119 -7.50 -20.77 -19.11
N LYS A 120 -6.45 -19.95 -19.19
CA LYS A 120 -5.18 -20.30 -19.84
C LYS A 120 -4.54 -21.54 -19.21
N TYR A 121 -4.58 -21.64 -17.89
CA TYR A 121 -3.99 -22.76 -17.14
C TYR A 121 -4.98 -23.93 -16.92
N ASN A 122 -6.19 -23.85 -17.49
CA ASN A 122 -7.25 -24.86 -17.36
C ASN A 122 -7.48 -25.31 -15.91
N LEU A 123 -7.60 -24.34 -15.00
CA LEU A 123 -7.70 -24.62 -13.57
C LEU A 123 -9.01 -25.32 -13.23
N SER A 124 -8.95 -26.30 -12.31
CA SER A 124 -10.15 -26.91 -11.74
C SER A 124 -10.98 -25.88 -10.97
N PRO A 125 -12.30 -26.07 -10.78
CA PRO A 125 -13.12 -25.11 -10.04
C PRO A 125 -12.60 -24.74 -8.65
N PRO A 126 -12.07 -25.67 -7.82
CA PRO A 126 -11.44 -25.29 -6.54
C PRO A 126 -10.17 -24.45 -6.70
N ALA A 127 -9.32 -24.75 -7.69
CA ALA A 127 -8.12 -23.96 -7.97
C ALA A 127 -8.48 -22.55 -8.47
N ALA A 128 -9.48 -22.45 -9.35
CA ALA A 128 -10.00 -21.17 -9.83
C ALA A 128 -10.56 -20.32 -8.69
N ALA A 129 -11.35 -20.92 -7.79
CA ALA A 129 -11.88 -20.24 -6.61
C ALA A 129 -10.75 -19.72 -5.72
N ARG A 130 -9.71 -20.53 -5.48
CA ARG A 130 -8.51 -20.10 -4.73
C ARG A 130 -7.86 -18.87 -5.34
N VAL A 131 -7.59 -18.87 -6.65
CA VAL A 131 -6.92 -17.74 -7.30
C VAL A 131 -7.75 -16.46 -7.16
N HIS A 132 -9.05 -16.54 -7.43
CA HIS A 132 -9.96 -15.40 -7.27
C HIS A 132 -10.01 -14.90 -5.83
N THR A 133 -10.08 -15.79 -4.83
CA THR A 133 -10.06 -15.43 -3.41
C THR A 133 -8.78 -14.72 -3.01
N VAL A 134 -7.61 -15.25 -3.40
CA VAL A 134 -6.32 -14.67 -3.01
C VAL A 134 -6.13 -13.30 -3.67
N VAL A 135 -6.40 -13.18 -4.98
CA VAL A 135 -6.25 -11.88 -5.69
C VAL A 135 -7.23 -10.84 -5.15
N SER A 136 -8.51 -11.21 -4.99
CA SER A 136 -9.51 -10.29 -4.43
C SER A 136 -9.18 -9.90 -3.00
N GLY A 137 -8.67 -10.84 -2.21
CA GLY A 137 -8.20 -10.61 -0.85
C GLY A 137 -7.01 -9.65 -0.77
N ALA A 138 -6.05 -9.78 -1.69
CA ALA A 138 -4.91 -8.87 -1.80
C ALA A 138 -5.35 -7.45 -2.18
N ILE A 139 -6.25 -7.32 -3.16
CA ILE A 139 -6.83 -6.03 -3.57
C ILE A 139 -7.60 -5.38 -2.40
N TYR A 140 -8.42 -6.17 -1.70
CA TYR A 140 -9.20 -5.70 -0.56
C TYR A 140 -8.28 -5.20 0.56
N THR A 141 -7.32 -6.03 0.98
CA THR A 141 -6.38 -5.70 2.06
C THR A 141 -5.52 -4.49 1.72
N ALA A 142 -5.07 -4.37 0.46
CA ALA A 142 -4.33 -3.18 0.01
C ALA A 142 -5.23 -1.93 -0.01
N SER A 143 -6.51 -2.07 -0.35
CA SER A 143 -7.46 -0.95 -0.33
C SER A 143 -7.67 -0.42 1.09
N THR A 144 -7.93 -1.30 2.06
CA THR A 144 -8.11 -0.87 3.47
C THR A 144 -6.81 -0.29 4.05
N ALA A 145 -5.65 -0.88 3.75
CA ALA A 145 -4.34 -0.35 4.12
C ALA A 145 -4.09 1.07 3.60
N VAL A 146 -4.36 1.31 2.31
CA VAL A 146 -4.19 2.62 1.70
C VAL A 146 -5.15 3.63 2.31
N TYR A 147 -6.43 3.27 2.46
CA TYR A 147 -7.44 4.20 2.98
C TYR A 147 -7.15 4.58 4.44
N ASN A 148 -6.62 3.67 5.23
CA ASN A 148 -6.12 3.98 6.57
C ASN A 148 -5.05 5.09 6.53
N GLU A 149 -4.04 4.96 5.67
CA GLU A 149 -2.96 5.95 5.60
C GLU A 149 -3.39 7.25 4.88
N LYS A 150 -4.33 7.18 3.92
CA LYS A 150 -4.94 8.36 3.29
C LYS A 150 -5.59 9.28 4.31
N TYR A 151 -6.44 8.73 5.18
CA TYR A 151 -7.16 9.52 6.16
C TYR A 151 -6.33 9.84 7.41
N ARG A 152 -5.21 9.13 7.62
CA ARG A 152 -4.17 9.54 8.58
C ARG A 152 -3.42 10.78 8.12
N TYR A 153 -2.88 10.77 6.90
CA TYR A 153 -1.98 11.83 6.45
C TYR A 153 -2.69 13.01 5.78
N LEU A 154 -3.88 12.82 5.21
CA LEU A 154 -4.66 13.88 4.54
C LEU A 154 -3.81 14.71 3.56
N ARG A 155 -2.97 14.05 2.75
CA ARG A 155 -2.13 14.72 1.74
C ARG A 155 -2.99 15.35 0.64
N PRO A 156 -2.83 16.67 0.37
CA PRO A 156 -3.48 17.32 -0.75
C PRO A 156 -3.08 16.71 -2.09
N ARG A 157 -3.93 16.83 -3.11
CA ARG A 157 -3.61 16.46 -4.49
C ARG A 157 -2.65 17.48 -5.11
N PRO A 158 -1.94 17.12 -6.19
CA PRO A 158 -1.14 18.09 -6.95
C PRO A 158 -1.91 19.36 -7.32
N THR A 159 -3.15 19.22 -7.79
CA THR A 159 -4.02 20.36 -8.15
C THR A 159 -4.53 21.18 -6.95
N ASP A 160 -4.48 20.62 -5.74
CA ASP A 160 -4.81 21.39 -4.52
C ASP A 160 -3.64 22.31 -4.12
N LEU A 161 -2.39 21.90 -4.39
CA LEU A 161 -1.20 22.69 -4.13
C LEU A 161 -0.88 23.66 -5.26
N ASP A 162 -1.10 23.24 -6.51
CA ASP A 162 -0.93 24.06 -7.71
C ASP A 162 -2.13 23.90 -8.65
N PRO A 163 -3.11 24.83 -8.58
CA PRO A 163 -4.30 24.81 -9.44
C PRO A 163 -4.01 25.07 -10.93
N THR A 164 -2.78 25.45 -11.31
CA THR A 164 -2.42 25.69 -12.71
C THR A 164 -2.08 24.40 -13.47
N LEU A 165 -1.84 23.30 -12.75
CA LEU A 165 -1.53 21.99 -13.34
C LEU A 165 -2.70 21.47 -14.20
N GLN A 166 -2.40 21.18 -15.47
CA GLN A 166 -3.41 20.77 -16.45
C GLN A 166 -3.66 19.26 -16.41
N LEU A 167 -4.88 18.87 -16.05
CA LEU A 167 -5.36 17.49 -16.15
C LEU A 167 -5.83 17.18 -17.58
N PRO A 168 -5.96 15.89 -17.97
CA PRO A 168 -6.62 15.52 -19.21
C PRO A 168 -8.05 16.08 -19.28
N GLU A 169 -8.52 16.40 -20.49
CA GLU A 169 -9.86 16.96 -20.68
C GLU A 169 -10.94 16.01 -20.11
N GLY A 170 -11.86 16.57 -19.31
CA GLY A 170 -12.94 15.81 -18.67
C GLY A 170 -12.50 14.90 -17.52
N PHE A 171 -11.20 14.85 -17.18
CA PHE A 171 -10.70 14.02 -16.09
C PHE A 171 -11.12 14.61 -14.73
N LYS A 172 -11.58 13.73 -13.82
CA LYS A 172 -12.01 14.13 -12.48
C LYS A 172 -10.99 13.69 -11.44
N VAL A 173 -10.61 14.62 -10.56
CA VAL A 173 -9.79 14.29 -9.40
C VAL A 173 -10.63 13.44 -8.43
N PRO A 174 -10.16 12.25 -8.01
CA PRO A 174 -10.93 11.42 -7.08
C PRO A 174 -11.05 12.09 -5.70
N PRO A 175 -12.25 12.06 -5.06
CA PRO A 175 -12.55 12.82 -3.84
C PRO A 175 -12.04 12.12 -2.57
N HIS A 176 -10.73 11.85 -2.52
CA HIS A 176 -10.02 11.31 -1.36
C HIS A 176 -8.55 11.81 -1.37
N PRO A 177 -7.85 11.77 -0.22
CA PRO A 177 -6.45 12.22 -0.11
C PRO A 177 -5.50 11.54 -1.11
N ALA A 178 -4.38 12.19 -1.42
CA ALA A 178 -3.41 11.73 -2.41
C ALA A 178 -2.56 10.55 -1.91
N TYR A 179 -2.05 10.62 -0.68
CA TYR A 179 -1.02 9.69 -0.21
C TYR A 179 -1.58 8.55 0.66
N PRO A 180 -1.17 7.29 0.46
CA PRO A 180 -0.43 6.77 -0.70
C PRO A 180 -1.35 6.53 -1.91
N SER A 181 -0.79 6.28 -3.09
CA SER A 181 -1.56 5.99 -4.31
C SER A 181 -2.29 4.64 -4.20
N GLY A 182 -3.63 4.68 -4.23
CA GLY A 182 -4.46 3.48 -4.14
C GLY A 182 -4.34 2.57 -5.35
N HIS A 183 -4.29 3.13 -6.55
CA HIS A 183 -4.08 2.33 -7.77
C HIS A 183 -2.74 1.60 -7.74
N SER A 184 -1.68 2.27 -7.28
CA SER A 184 -0.34 1.69 -7.21
C SER A 184 -0.27 0.55 -6.19
N ALA A 185 -0.91 0.73 -5.03
CA ALA A 185 -0.97 -0.30 -4.01
C ALA A 185 -1.77 -1.52 -4.44
N THR A 186 -3.00 -1.35 -4.95
CA THR A 186 -3.81 -2.49 -5.39
C THR A 186 -3.20 -3.18 -6.61
N ALA A 187 -2.62 -2.41 -7.53
CA ALA A 187 -1.90 -2.96 -8.68
C ALA A 187 -0.68 -3.79 -8.26
N LYS A 188 0.15 -3.28 -7.35
CA LYS A 188 1.32 -4.04 -6.87
C LYS A 188 0.89 -5.26 -6.06
N ALA A 189 -0.14 -5.15 -5.23
CA ALA A 189 -0.64 -6.29 -4.46
C ALA A 189 -1.13 -7.42 -5.38
N ALA A 190 -1.99 -7.08 -6.35
CA ALA A 190 -2.51 -8.03 -7.32
C ALA A 190 -1.41 -8.63 -8.20
N SER A 191 -0.51 -7.81 -8.76
CA SER A 191 0.55 -8.30 -9.64
C SER A 191 1.54 -9.19 -8.91
N THR A 192 1.87 -8.90 -7.65
CA THR A 192 2.80 -9.70 -6.85
C THR A 192 2.21 -11.08 -6.55
N VAL A 193 0.94 -11.15 -6.11
CA VAL A 193 0.23 -12.42 -5.90
C VAL A 193 0.09 -13.21 -7.20
N LEU A 194 -0.33 -12.57 -8.29
CA LEU A 194 -0.46 -13.23 -9.60
C LEU A 194 0.89 -13.75 -10.10
N SER A 195 1.96 -12.97 -9.96
CA SER A 195 3.32 -13.39 -10.34
C SER A 195 3.82 -14.56 -9.50
N TYR A 196 3.41 -14.64 -8.23
CA TYR A 196 3.72 -15.79 -7.40
C TYR A 196 2.98 -17.04 -7.86
N MET A 197 1.69 -16.92 -8.18
CA MET A 197 0.83 -18.04 -8.59
C MET A 197 1.07 -18.50 -10.04
N PHE A 198 1.47 -17.60 -10.93
CA PHE A 198 1.73 -17.85 -12.36
C PHE A 198 3.09 -17.25 -12.78
N PRO A 199 4.21 -17.86 -12.37
CA PRO A 199 5.54 -17.28 -12.55
C PRO A 199 5.94 -17.06 -14.01
N HIS A 200 5.38 -17.83 -14.95
CA HIS A 200 5.64 -17.65 -16.39
C HIS A 200 5.03 -16.38 -16.98
N GLU A 201 4.07 -15.76 -16.30
CA GLU A 201 3.38 -14.54 -16.75
C GLU A 201 3.85 -13.30 -15.97
N LYS A 202 4.85 -13.46 -15.09
CA LYS A 202 5.32 -12.41 -14.18
C LYS A 202 5.59 -11.08 -14.89
N ASP A 203 6.32 -11.11 -16.00
CA ASP A 203 6.68 -9.89 -16.74
C ASP A 203 5.44 -9.14 -17.26
N VAL A 204 4.37 -9.86 -17.61
CA VAL A 204 3.09 -9.28 -18.02
C VAL A 204 2.44 -8.55 -16.85
N PHE A 205 2.38 -9.18 -15.67
CA PHE A 205 1.76 -8.56 -14.49
C PHE A 205 2.56 -7.38 -13.94
N GLU A 206 3.89 -7.49 -13.94
CA GLU A 206 4.78 -6.40 -13.53
C GLU A 206 4.65 -5.20 -14.46
N LYS A 207 4.60 -5.44 -15.78
CA LYS A 207 4.32 -4.37 -16.75
C LYS A 207 2.95 -3.75 -16.53
N MET A 208 1.92 -4.58 -16.33
CA MET A 208 0.55 -4.10 -16.12
C MET A 208 0.44 -3.24 -14.84
N ALA A 209 1.16 -3.59 -13.77
CA ALA A 209 1.22 -2.79 -12.55
C ALA A 209 1.99 -1.48 -12.75
N ALA A 210 3.10 -1.50 -13.50
CA ALA A 210 3.85 -0.31 -13.84
C ALA A 210 3.01 0.67 -14.67
N ASP A 211 2.26 0.15 -15.66
CA ASP A 211 1.32 0.91 -16.49
C ASP A 211 0.21 1.53 -15.62
N ALA A 212 -0.35 0.79 -14.66
CA ALA A 212 -1.34 1.30 -13.71
C ALA A 212 -0.79 2.45 -12.86
N SER A 213 0.39 2.29 -12.28
CA SER A 213 1.08 3.32 -11.49
C SER A 213 1.39 4.57 -12.31
N ILE A 214 2.08 4.43 -13.44
CA ILE A 214 2.56 5.58 -14.23
C ILE A 214 1.41 6.38 -14.84
N SER A 215 0.28 5.74 -15.14
CA SER A 215 -0.91 6.43 -15.63
C SER A 215 -1.41 7.49 -14.64
N ARG A 216 -1.18 7.33 -13.33
CA ARG A 216 -1.61 8.30 -12.31
C ARG A 216 -0.73 9.55 -12.29
N LEU A 217 0.57 9.36 -12.53
CA LEU A 217 1.54 10.43 -12.69
C LEU A 217 1.26 11.22 -13.97
N LYS A 218 1.05 10.52 -15.10
CA LYS A 218 0.69 11.12 -16.39
C LYS A 218 -0.65 11.88 -16.35
N ALA A 219 -1.59 11.41 -15.54
CA ALA A 219 -2.85 12.11 -15.29
C ALA A 219 -2.69 13.38 -14.44
N GLY A 220 -1.58 13.54 -13.70
CA GLY A 220 -1.36 14.71 -12.84
C GLY A 220 -2.04 14.64 -11.47
N ILE A 221 -2.47 13.45 -11.02
CA ILE A 221 -3.31 13.33 -9.80
C ILE A 221 -2.58 12.73 -8.58
N HIS A 222 -1.35 12.27 -8.75
CA HIS A 222 -0.51 11.73 -7.68
C HIS A 222 0.92 12.23 -7.86
N PHE A 223 1.58 12.49 -6.73
CA PHE A 223 3.02 12.73 -6.71
C PHE A 223 3.78 11.41 -6.91
N LYS A 224 5.05 11.49 -7.30
CA LYS A 224 5.90 10.31 -7.45
C LYS A 224 6.03 9.53 -6.14
N SER A 225 6.16 10.22 -5.02
CA SER A 225 6.22 9.68 -3.66
C SER A 225 4.93 8.95 -3.26
N ASP A 226 3.76 9.43 -3.69
CA ASP A 226 2.49 8.71 -3.48
C ASP A 226 2.50 7.34 -4.15
N ILE A 227 3.02 7.28 -5.39
CA ILE A 227 3.13 6.05 -6.18
C ILE A 227 4.10 5.08 -5.52
N VAL A 228 5.30 5.55 -5.18
CA VAL A 228 6.35 4.71 -4.56
C VAL A 228 5.86 4.11 -3.24
N ALA A 229 5.25 4.93 -2.37
CA ALA A 229 4.71 4.45 -1.11
C ALA A 229 3.57 3.45 -1.31
N GLY A 230 2.66 3.72 -2.26
CA GLY A 230 1.59 2.79 -2.61
C GLY A 230 2.14 1.44 -3.08
N GLU A 231 3.14 1.44 -3.97
CA GLU A 231 3.78 0.21 -4.42
C GLU A 231 4.45 -0.57 -3.29
N GLN A 232 5.18 0.11 -2.40
CA GLN A 232 5.79 -0.54 -1.23
C GLN A 232 4.74 -1.17 -0.32
N GLN A 233 3.65 -0.44 -0.02
CA GLN A 233 2.56 -0.92 0.81
C GLN A 233 1.85 -2.13 0.19
N GLY A 234 1.52 -2.04 -1.11
CA GLY A 234 0.89 -3.13 -1.85
C GLY A 234 1.75 -4.39 -1.93
N LYS A 235 3.06 -4.23 -2.09
CA LYS A 235 4.02 -5.34 -2.06
C LYS A 235 4.03 -6.02 -0.68
N ALA A 236 4.09 -5.24 0.41
CA ALA A 236 4.08 -5.78 1.76
C ALA A 236 2.78 -6.56 2.07
N VAL A 237 1.63 -6.05 1.60
CA VAL A 237 0.34 -6.77 1.68
C VAL A 237 0.42 -8.12 0.95
N ALA A 238 0.89 -8.12 -0.30
CA ALA A 238 1.00 -9.36 -1.08
C ALA A 238 1.95 -10.37 -0.42
N GLU A 239 3.10 -9.93 0.09
CA GLU A 239 4.05 -10.80 0.78
C GLU A 239 3.43 -11.45 2.03
N ALA A 240 2.68 -10.69 2.83
CA ALA A 240 1.98 -11.23 4.00
C ALA A 240 0.89 -12.26 3.62
N ILE A 241 0.16 -12.01 2.53
CA ILE A 241 -0.85 -12.96 2.02
C ILE A 241 -0.18 -14.21 1.45
N ILE A 242 0.89 -14.06 0.67
CA ILE A 242 1.67 -15.18 0.14
C ILE A 242 2.23 -16.04 1.27
N GLU A 243 2.69 -15.42 2.36
CA GLU A 243 3.15 -16.18 3.53
C GLU A 243 2.02 -16.99 4.14
N LYS A 244 0.85 -16.39 4.37
CA LYS A 244 -0.34 -17.10 4.86
C LYS A 244 -0.77 -18.24 3.91
N MET A 245 -0.64 -18.07 2.60
CA MET A 245 -0.95 -19.13 1.62
C MET A 245 -0.07 -20.37 1.78
N LYS A 246 1.18 -20.23 2.26
CA LYS A 246 2.09 -21.38 2.43
C LYS A 246 1.62 -22.33 3.54
N ASP A 247 0.86 -21.81 4.50
CA ASP A 247 0.40 -22.56 5.67
C ASP A 247 -0.88 -23.38 5.40
N ASP A 248 -1.60 -23.13 4.30
CA ASP A 248 -2.92 -23.74 4.05
C ASP A 248 -2.91 -25.04 3.24
N HIS A 249 -1.72 -25.52 2.85
CA HIS A 249 -1.47 -26.75 2.08
C HIS A 249 -2.13 -26.83 0.68
N ALA A 250 -2.71 -25.75 0.17
CA ALA A 250 -3.25 -25.71 -1.18
C ALA A 250 -2.18 -25.30 -2.21
N PRO A 251 -2.39 -25.59 -3.52
CA PRO A 251 -1.42 -25.27 -4.55
C PRO A 251 -0.97 -23.81 -4.52
N LEU A 252 0.35 -23.59 -4.56
CA LEU A 252 0.98 -22.28 -4.48
C LEU A 252 1.28 -21.68 -5.85
N GLN A 253 1.54 -22.54 -6.84
CA GLN A 253 1.93 -22.14 -8.19
C GLN A 253 1.25 -23.07 -9.20
N PHE A 254 0.94 -22.51 -10.37
CA PHE A 254 0.32 -23.23 -11.48
C PHE A 254 1.26 -23.23 -12.68
N MET A 255 1.34 -24.38 -13.34
CA MET A 255 2.10 -24.59 -14.57
C MET A 255 1.16 -24.67 -15.75
N GLU A 256 1.56 -24.12 -16.90
CA GLU A 256 0.72 -24.12 -18.10
C GLU A 256 0.45 -25.56 -18.56
N ALA A 257 -0.78 -25.84 -18.99
CA ALA A 257 -1.17 -27.15 -19.46
C ALA A 257 -0.31 -27.55 -20.69
N GLY A 258 0.52 -28.59 -20.54
CA GLY A 258 1.43 -29.08 -21.58
C GLY A 258 2.93 -28.97 -21.28
N HIS A 259 3.32 -28.33 -20.18
CA HIS A 259 4.73 -28.21 -19.73
C HIS A 259 5.03 -29.02 -18.45
N GLY A 260 4.39 -30.18 -18.28
CA GLY A 260 4.80 -31.14 -17.26
C GLY A 260 6.26 -31.59 -17.49
N PRO A 261 7.01 -31.98 -16.44
CA PRO A 261 8.36 -32.49 -16.62
C PRO A 261 8.29 -33.66 -17.61
N ALA A 262 9.11 -33.60 -18.66
CA ALA A 262 9.32 -34.74 -19.54
C ALA A 262 9.65 -35.94 -18.64
N GLY A 263 8.81 -36.99 -18.73
CA GLY A 263 8.85 -38.12 -17.83
C GLY A 263 10.25 -38.73 -17.69
N HIS A 264 10.56 -39.15 -16.47
CA HIS A 264 11.56 -40.17 -16.19
C HIS A 264 10.85 -41.50 -15.98
#